data_AF-A0A0F2QGP2-F1
#
_entry.id   AF-A0A0F2QGP2-F1
#
_cell.length_a   1.000
_cell.length_b   1.000
_cell.length_c   1.000
_cell.angle_alpha   90.00
_cell.angle_beta   90.00
_cell.angle_gamma   90.00
#
_symmetry.space_group_name_H-M   'P 1'
#
loop_
_entity.id
_entity.type
_entity.pdbx_description
1 polymer ?
#
loop_
_entity_poly.entity_id
_entity_poly.type
_entity_poly.pdbx_seq_one_letter_code
_entity_poly.pdbx_strand_id
1 'polypeptide(L)' 'MRRAAADLLFLTLEKRRTLDQAMAESAPFEEIDGPDRGFARAIASAALRELGRIDLALAPLLSRPLQAVSPAIR' A
#
# COMPACT_ATOMS: atom_id res chain seq x y z
N MET A 1 11.70 -2.31 4.01
CA MET A 1 11.06 -1.41 3.00
C MET A 1 9.71 -1.88 2.43
N ARG A 2 9.57 -3.03 1.75
CA ARG A 2 8.30 -3.41 1.06
C ARG A 2 7.10 -3.56 2.01
N ARG A 3 7.34 -4.13 3.20
CA ARG A 3 6.33 -4.23 4.27
C ARG A 3 5.84 -2.84 4.71
N ALA A 4 6.76 -1.89 4.91
CA ALA A 4 6.40 -0.51 5.24
C ALA A 4 5.54 0.15 4.16
N ALA A 5 5.91 0.00 2.88
CA ALA A 5 5.09 0.54 1.79
C ALA A 5 3.68 -0.06 1.75
N ALA A 6 3.54 -1.37 1.98
CA ALA A 6 2.25 -2.04 2.06
C ALA A 6 1.40 -1.53 3.25
N ASP A 7 2.04 -1.32 4.40
CA ASP A 7 1.36 -0.78 5.59
C ASP A 7 0.89 0.67 5.38
N LEU A 8 1.70 1.51 4.72
CA LEU A 8 1.28 2.85 4.30
C LEU A 8 0.05 2.80 3.39
N LEU A 9 0.05 1.90 2.40
CA LEU A 9 -1.10 1.72 1.50
C LEU A 9 -2.34 1.25 2.26
N PHE A 10 -2.19 0.34 3.21
CA PHE A 10 -3.29 -0.12 4.05
C PHE A 10 -3.90 1.02 4.87
N LEU A 11 -3.06 1.80 5.58
CA LEU A 11 -3.54 2.94 6.36
C LEU A 11 -4.22 4.00 5.46
N THR A 12 -3.68 4.25 4.27
CA THR A 12 -4.28 5.21 3.34
C THR A 12 -5.60 4.73 2.75
N LEU A 13 -5.66 3.52 2.21
CA LEU A 13 -6.83 3.02 1.48
C LEU A 13 -7.92 2.48 2.41
N GLU A 14 -7.54 1.67 3.39
CA GLU A 14 -8.49 1.00 4.28
C GLU A 14 -8.85 1.86 5.50
N LYS A 15 -7.88 2.58 6.07
CA LYS A 15 -8.11 3.45 7.24
C LYS A 15 -8.38 4.91 6.89
N ARG A 16 -8.42 5.24 5.58
CA ARG A 16 -8.71 6.58 5.06
C ARG A 16 -7.80 7.66 5.64
N ARG A 17 -6.53 7.32 5.89
CA ARG A 17 -5.50 8.28 6.30
C ARG A 17 -4.96 9.00 5.08
N THR A 18 -4.56 10.26 5.23
CA THR A 18 -3.65 10.85 4.24
C THR A 18 -2.33 10.08 4.25
N LEU A 19 -1.53 10.17 3.18
CA LEU A 19 -0.22 9.53 3.16
C LEU A 19 0.68 10.07 4.29
N ASP A 20 0.56 11.35 4.64
CA ASP A 20 1.29 11.95 5.75
C ASP A 20 0.90 11.36 7.11
N GLN A 21 -0.41 11.16 7.34
CA GLN A 21 -0.91 10.48 8.54
C GLN A 21 -0.44 9.02 8.59
N ALA A 22 -0.50 8.30 7.46
CA ALA A 22 -0.01 6.93 7.39
C ALA A 22 1.49 6.83 7.72
N MET A 23 2.31 7.77 7.24
CA MET A 23 3.75 7.83 7.57
C MET A 23 4.02 8.12 9.06
N ALA A 24 3.11 8.84 9.73
CA ALA A 24 3.21 9.11 11.16
C ALA A 24 2.69 7.95 12.03
N GLU A 25 1.74 7.15 11.53
CA GLU A 25 1.08 6.07 12.28
C GLU A 25 1.71 4.68 12.06
N SER A 26 2.47 4.49 10.97
CA SER A 26 3.00 3.18 10.58
C SER A 26 4.28 2.79 11.35
N ALA A 27 4.15 1.81 12.26
CA ALA A 27 5.31 1.24 12.97
C ALA A 27 6.36 0.61 12.02
N PRO A 28 6.00 -0.19 10.99
CA PRO A 28 6.97 -0.70 10.03
C PRO A 28 7.70 0.40 9.22
N PHE A 29 7.08 1.56 9.02
CA PHE A 29 7.72 2.70 8.37
C PHE A 29 8.62 3.48 9.33
N GLU A 30 8.26 3.54 10.61
CA GLU A 30 9.10 4.11 11.67
C GLU A 30 10.40 3.32 11.86
N GLU A 31 10.35 1.99 11.78
CA GLU A 31 11.49 1.07 11.93
C GLU A 31 12.55 1.17 10.82
N ILE A 32 12.30 1.93 9.75
CA ILE A 32 13.23 2.07 8.61
C ILE A 32 13.70 3.52 8.44
N ASP A 33 15.00 3.64 8.15
CA ASP A 33 15.69 4.91 8.02
C ASP A 33 16.33 5.10 6.64
N GLY A 34 16.81 6.32 6.38
CA GLY A 34 17.65 6.63 5.22
C GLY A 34 17.01 6.27 3.87
N PRO A 35 17.78 5.69 2.93
CA PRO A 35 17.30 5.38 1.58
C PRO A 35 16.09 4.45 1.55
N ASP A 36 16.01 3.47 2.46
CA ASP A 36 14.91 2.50 2.53
C ASP A 36 13.58 3.17 2.87
N ARG A 37 13.61 4.20 3.73
CA ARG A 37 12.46 5.03 4.08
C ARG A 37 11.98 5.83 2.87
N GLY A 38 12.91 6.44 2.15
CA GLY A 38 12.63 7.14 0.90
C GLY A 38 12.02 6.22 -0.16
N PHE A 39 12.55 5.00 -0.28
CA PHE A 39 12.05 4.01 -1.24
C PHE A 39 10.66 3.48 -0.87
N ALA A 40 10.39 3.23 0.41
CA ALA A 40 9.06 2.82 0.86
C ALA A 40 7.99 3.89 0.57
N ARG A 41 8.30 5.17 0.84
CA ARG A 41 7.42 6.30 0.47
C ARG A 41 7.21 6.38 -1.03
N ALA A 42 8.28 6.22 -1.82
CA ALA A 42 8.20 6.25 -3.28
C ALA A 42 7.31 5.12 -3.83
N ILE A 43 7.41 3.90 -3.30
CA ILE A 43 6.52 2.79 -3.67
C ILE A 43 5.07 3.12 -3.34
N ALA A 44 4.78 3.59 -2.12
CA ALA A 44 3.41 3.91 -1.71
C ALA A 44 2.81 5.02 -2.57
N SER A 45 3.55 6.12 -2.78
CA SER A 45 3.13 7.19 -3.69
C SER A 45 2.95 6.69 -5.13
N ALA A 46 3.84 5.81 -5.62
CA ALA A 46 3.75 5.19 -6.93
C ALA A 46 2.44 4.43 -7.11
N ALA A 47 2.14 3.52 -6.19
CA ALA A 47 0.95 2.71 -6.22
C ALA A 47 -0.33 3.56 -6.11
N LEU A 48 -0.37 4.56 -5.22
CA LEU A 48 -1.56 5.40 -5.04
C LEU A 48 -1.99 6.15 -6.32
N ARG A 49 -1.07 6.69 -7.11
CA ARG A 49 -1.48 7.35 -8.38
C ARG A 49 -1.81 6.36 -9.49
N GLU A 50 -1.30 5.14 -9.42
CA GLU A 50 -1.45 4.12 -10.46
C GLU A 50 -2.51 3.07 -10.11
N LEU A 51 -3.33 3.26 -9.07
CA LEU A 51 -4.31 2.26 -8.60
C LEU A 51 -5.16 1.70 -9.72
N GLY A 52 -5.80 2.57 -10.52
CA GLY A 52 -6.62 2.13 -11.64
C GLY A 52 -5.84 1.33 -12.69
N ARG A 53 -4.57 1.66 -12.93
CA ARG A 53 -3.72 0.90 -13.87
C ARG A 53 -3.28 -0.43 -13.28
N ILE A 54 -3.00 -0.49 -11.98
CA ILE A 54 -2.69 -1.73 -11.27
C ILE A 54 -3.91 -2.65 -11.31
N ASP A 55 -5.10 -2.15 -11.00
CA ASP A 55 -6.34 -2.93 -11.05
C ASP A 55 -6.61 -3.49 -12.45
N LEU A 56 -6.46 -2.67 -13.49
CA LEU A 56 -6.63 -3.11 -14.89
C LEU A 56 -5.58 -4.16 -15.29
N ALA A 57 -4.34 -4.00 -14.85
CA ALA A 57 -3.26 -4.95 -15.15
C ALA A 57 -3.45 -6.30 -14.43
N LEU A 58 -4.02 -6.28 -13.22
CA LEU A 58 -4.28 -7.49 -12.43
C LEU A 58 -5.57 -8.21 -12.85
N ALA A 59 -6.59 -7.48 -13.31
CA ALA A 59 -7.89 -8.03 -13.71
C ALA A 59 -7.84 -9.31 -14.58
N PRO A 60 -7.06 -9.41 -15.66
CA PRO A 60 -7.00 -10.62 -16.49
C PRO A 60 -6.27 -11.79 -15.82
N LEU A 61 -5.49 -11.54 -14.77
CA LEU A 61 -4.74 -12.57 -14.03
C LEU A 61 -5.58 -13.20 -12.90
N LEU A 62 -6.76 -12.65 -12.62
CA LEU A 62 -7.63 -13.10 -11.56
C LEU A 62 -8.67 -14.09 -12.11
N SER A 63 -8.71 -15.29 -11.54
CA SER A 63 -9.74 -16.30 -11.88
C SER A 63 -11.14 -15.93 -11.39
N ARG A 64 -11.23 -14.96 -10.46
CA ARG A 64 -12.46 -14.38 -9.91
C ARG A 64 -12.14 -12.98 -9.33
N PRO A 65 -13.11 -12.04 -9.27
CA PRO A 65 -12.87 -10.71 -8.73
C PRO A 65 -12.28 -10.73 -7.31
N LEU A 66 -11.36 -9.83 -6.97
CA LEU A 66 -10.75 -9.76 -5.62
C LEU A 66 -11.79 -9.64 -4.50
N GLN A 67 -12.90 -8.95 -4.76
CA GLN A 67 -14.05 -8.82 -3.87
C GLN A 67 -14.63 -10.20 -3.45
N ALA A 68 -14.54 -11.19 -4.33
CA ALA A 68 -15.01 -12.56 -4.09
C ALA A 68 -13.98 -13.45 -3.37
N VAL A 69 -12.77 -12.95 -3.10
CA VAL A 69 -11.67 -13.71 -2.48
C VAL A 69 -11.44 -13.33 -1.03
N SER A 70 -11.92 -12.16 -0.57
CA SER A 70 -11.55 -11.54 0.72
C SER A 70 -11.32 -12.54 1.86
N PRO A 71 -10.06 -12.77 2.26
CA PRO A 71 -9.75 -13.03 3.65
C PRO A 71 -9.49 -11.67 4.31
N ALA A 72 -10.07 -11.47 5.50
CA ALA A 72 -9.66 -10.36 6.36
C ALA A 72 -8.14 -10.39 6.49
N ILE A 73 -7.46 -9.37 5.96
CA ILE A 73 -6.06 -9.12 6.28
C ILE A 73 -6.06 -8.76 7.76
N ARG A 74 -5.71 -9.74 8.60
CA ARG A 74 -5.52 -9.62 10.05
C ARG A 74 -4.04 -9.44 10.32
#